data_AF-A0A669DUL2-F1
#
_entry.id   AF-A0A669DUL2-F1
#
_cell.length_a   1.000
_cell.length_b   1.000
_cell.length_c   1.000
_cell.angle_alpha   90.00
_cell.angle_beta   90.00
_cell.angle_gamma   90.00
#
_symmetry.space_group_name_H-M   'P 1'
#
loop_
_entity.id
_entity.type
_entity.pdbx_description
1 polymer ?
#
loop_
_entity_poly.entity_id
_entity_poly.type
_entity_poly.pdbx_seq_one_letter_code
_entity_poly.pdbx_strand_id
1 'polypeptide(L)'
;MALDGIRMPDGCYADGTWELKIHVTDLYRDVSLRVTGEIHIGGVMLKLVEKLDVKRDWSDHALWWEKKKTWLLKTHWTLDKYGIQADARLLFTPQHKLLRLQLPNMKHMKVKVNFSDRVFKAVSDICKTFNIRHPEELSLLRKPRDPKKKKKKLEETEEADLELEGPMLTPGSGELLLCYNHCLYRWLDSSRSLMEQDVKENEVLLLRFKYHSFFDLNPKYDAIRVNQLYEQAKWAILLEEIECTEEEMMMFAALQYHINKLSIMSSDNHMNNSEKEVDEVDAALSDLEITLEGGKTSNTLGDITSIPELADYVKVFKPKKLTLKGYKQYWCTFKDITISCYKSKEEAHGTPSHQMNLRGCEVTPDVNISGQKFNIKLLIPVADGMNEIWLRCDTEKQYAHWMAACRLASKGKTMADSSYNLEVQNILSFLKMQHMNPDLPIEPVATDINPECLVSPRYLKKYKNKQVTRILEAHQNVAQMSLIEAKMRFIQAWQSLPEFGITHFLAKFQGGKREELIGITYNRLIRMDASTGDAIKTWRFSNMKQWNVNWEIKMVTVEFADEPSLSFICAEVDCKVVHEFIGGYIFLSTRAKDQNESLDEEMFYKLTSGWV
;
A
#
# COMPACT_ATOMS: atom_id res chain seq x y z
N MET A 1 -27.99 58.19 13.12
CA MET A 1 -27.00 59.03 13.85
C MET A 1 -26.87 58.41 15.23
N ALA A 2 -25.75 57.89 15.73
CA ALA A 2 -24.36 57.88 15.30
C ALA A 2 -23.76 56.49 15.64
N LEU A 3 -22.93 55.92 14.76
CA LEU A 3 -22.00 54.88 15.15
C LEU A 3 -20.69 55.60 15.46
N ASP A 4 -20.38 55.73 16.74
CA ASP A 4 -19.09 56.22 17.24
C ASP A 4 -17.99 55.25 16.78
N GLY A 5 -17.45 55.50 15.59
CA GLY A 5 -16.22 54.87 15.13
C GLY A 5 -15.03 55.49 15.85
N ILE A 6 -14.18 54.66 16.42
CA ILE A 6 -12.91 55.08 17.04
C ILE A 6 -12.06 55.77 15.95
N ARG A 7 -11.80 57.07 16.13
CA ARG A 7 -10.97 57.87 15.24
C ARG A 7 -9.50 57.63 15.56
N MET A 8 -8.76 57.11 14.59
CA MET A 8 -7.32 56.86 14.69
C MET A 8 -6.52 58.18 14.66
N PRO A 9 -5.26 58.22 15.14
CA PRO A 9 -4.43 59.43 15.19
C PRO A 9 -4.15 60.09 13.82
N ASP A 10 -4.35 59.34 12.73
CA ASP A 10 -4.21 59.78 11.34
C ASP A 10 -5.48 60.44 10.78
N GLY A 11 -6.57 60.52 11.56
CA GLY A 11 -7.83 61.12 11.15
C GLY A 11 -8.78 60.18 10.40
N CYS A 12 -8.40 58.92 10.20
CA CYS A 12 -9.27 57.90 9.60
C CYS A 12 -10.16 57.24 10.66
N TYR A 13 -11.39 56.88 10.28
CA TYR A 13 -12.25 56.02 11.10
C TYR A 13 -11.70 54.59 11.05
N ALA A 14 -11.67 53.91 12.20
CA ALA A 14 -11.39 52.48 12.23
C ALA A 14 -12.48 51.73 11.44
N ASP A 15 -12.18 51.37 10.19
CA ASP A 15 -13.08 50.64 9.28
C ASP A 15 -13.18 49.14 9.59
N GLY A 16 -12.59 48.71 10.72
CA GLY A 16 -12.50 47.31 11.11
C GLY A 16 -11.55 46.47 10.25
N THR A 17 -10.81 47.09 9.32
CA THR A 17 -9.87 46.37 8.47
C THR A 17 -8.52 46.21 9.16
N TRP A 18 -7.84 45.11 8.84
CA TRP A 18 -6.51 44.80 9.34
C TRP A 18 -5.72 44.05 8.28
N GLU A 19 -4.40 43.95 8.47
CA GLU A 19 -3.50 43.27 7.53
C GLU A 19 -3.27 41.81 7.92
N LEU A 20 -3.72 40.89 7.06
CA LEU A 20 -3.46 39.47 7.18
C LEU A 20 -2.17 39.12 6.44
N LYS A 21 -1.22 38.52 7.17
CA LYS A 21 0.06 38.06 6.61
C LYS A 21 -0.02 36.59 6.20
N ILE A 22 0.26 36.33 4.93
CA ILE A 22 0.22 35.01 4.33
C ILE A 22 1.56 34.70 3.65
N HIS A 23 2.20 33.62 4.04
CA HIS A 23 3.42 33.12 3.41
C HIS A 23 3.09 32.02 2.39
N VAL A 24 3.46 32.20 1.13
CA VAL A 24 3.28 31.22 0.06
C VAL A 24 4.50 30.30 0.03
N THR A 25 4.34 29.06 0.50
CA THR A 25 5.48 28.20 0.84
C THR A 25 6.33 27.79 -0.35
N ASP A 26 5.71 27.55 -1.51
CA ASP A 26 6.38 27.06 -2.71
C ASP A 26 6.98 28.18 -3.58
N LEU A 27 6.55 29.42 -3.36
CA LEU A 27 7.15 30.61 -3.96
C LEU A 27 8.08 31.35 -3.00
N TYR A 28 8.19 30.90 -1.74
CA TYR A 28 8.94 31.56 -0.66
C TYR A 28 8.64 33.06 -0.55
N ARG A 29 7.36 33.43 -0.73
CA ARG A 29 6.93 34.84 -0.84
C ARG A 29 5.91 35.18 0.23
N ASP A 30 6.15 36.27 0.94
CA ASP A 30 5.19 36.85 1.87
C ASP A 30 4.26 37.84 1.17
N VAL A 31 2.97 37.73 1.46
CA VAL A 31 1.92 38.61 0.94
C VAL A 31 1.08 39.11 2.12
N SER A 32 0.85 40.42 2.18
CA SER A 32 -0.08 41.03 3.14
C SER A 32 -1.35 41.46 2.44
N LEU A 33 -2.52 41.10 2.97
CA LEU A 33 -3.84 41.45 2.43
C LEU A 33 -4.62 42.26 3.45
N ARG A 34 -5.24 43.36 3.02
CA ARG A 34 -6.20 44.10 3.86
C ARG A 34 -7.55 43.39 3.84
N VAL A 35 -8.01 42.98 5.01
CA VAL A 35 -9.22 42.15 5.20
C VAL A 35 -10.06 42.66 6.37
N THR A 36 -11.33 42.25 6.41
CA THR A 36 -12.23 42.36 7.57
C THR A 36 -12.48 40.97 8.14
N GLY A 37 -12.95 40.87 9.40
CA GLY A 37 -13.30 39.58 10.01
C GLY A 37 -14.41 38.80 9.28
N GLU A 38 -15.27 39.51 8.56
CA GLU A 38 -16.39 38.95 7.80
C GLU A 38 -15.99 38.32 6.46
N ILE A 39 -14.75 38.54 5.96
CA ILE A 39 -14.34 37.96 4.68
C ILE A 39 -14.32 36.42 4.78
N HIS A 40 -14.85 35.76 3.75
CA HIS A 40 -14.78 34.31 3.63
C HIS A 40 -13.37 33.83 3.27
N ILE A 41 -12.98 32.65 3.74
CA ILE A 41 -11.70 32.00 3.41
C ILE A 41 -11.48 31.90 1.89
N GLY A 42 -12.51 31.52 1.13
CA GLY A 42 -12.43 31.47 -0.33
C GLY A 42 -12.15 32.85 -0.96
N GLY A 43 -12.71 33.91 -0.38
CA GLY A 43 -12.43 35.29 -0.79
C GLY A 43 -10.99 35.73 -0.49
N VAL A 44 -10.42 35.28 0.63
CA VAL A 44 -8.99 35.49 0.94
C VAL A 44 -8.10 34.80 -0.08
N MET A 45 -8.41 33.54 -0.44
CA MET A 45 -7.66 32.77 -1.44
C MET A 45 -7.70 33.45 -2.83
N LEU A 46 -8.86 33.93 -3.27
CA LEU A 46 -9.00 34.65 -4.54
C LEU A 46 -8.17 35.94 -4.55
N LYS A 47 -8.31 36.79 -3.52
CA LYS A 47 -7.51 38.02 -3.39
C LYS A 47 -6.00 37.75 -3.34
N LEU A 48 -5.60 36.63 -2.74
CA LEU A 48 -4.19 36.22 -2.70
C LEU A 48 -3.66 35.88 -4.09
N VAL A 49 -4.40 35.06 -4.85
CA VAL A 49 -4.02 34.66 -6.21
C VAL A 49 -3.98 35.85 -7.15
N GLU A 50 -4.97 36.75 -7.07
CA GLU A 50 -5.00 38.00 -7.84
C GLU A 50 -3.78 38.88 -7.54
N LYS A 51 -3.39 38.99 -6.26
CA LYS A 51 -2.23 39.81 -5.85
C LYS A 51 -0.88 39.18 -6.22
N LEU A 52 -0.82 37.85 -6.33
CA LEU A 52 0.40 37.16 -6.75
C LEU A 52 0.67 37.36 -8.25
N ASP A 53 -0.38 37.44 -9.06
CA ASP A 53 -0.35 37.59 -10.53
C ASP A 53 0.57 36.58 -11.24
N VAL A 54 0.50 35.32 -10.80
CA VAL A 54 1.26 34.20 -11.37
C VAL A 54 0.30 33.20 -12.01
N LYS A 55 0.47 32.94 -13.31
CA LYS A 55 -0.29 31.91 -14.05
C LYS A 55 0.21 30.51 -13.66
N ARG A 56 -0.49 29.88 -12.72
CA ARG A 56 -0.24 28.51 -12.26
C ARG A 56 -1.54 27.86 -11.78
N ASP A 57 -1.53 26.54 -11.69
CA ASP A 57 -2.57 25.78 -10.99
C ASP A 57 -2.44 25.93 -9.46
N TRP A 58 -3.49 26.46 -8.83
CA TRP A 58 -3.62 26.67 -7.38
C TRP A 58 -4.64 25.71 -6.74
N SER A 59 -5.16 24.74 -7.49
CA SER A 59 -6.24 23.84 -7.05
C SER A 59 -5.88 22.98 -5.84
N ASP A 60 -4.60 22.67 -5.66
CA ASP A 60 -4.08 21.88 -4.54
C ASP A 60 -3.69 22.75 -3.33
N HIS A 61 -3.70 24.08 -3.43
CA HIS A 61 -3.28 24.95 -2.34
C HIS A 61 -4.42 25.26 -1.36
N ALA A 62 -4.09 25.24 -0.07
CA ALA A 62 -5.00 25.64 1.00
C ALA A 62 -4.27 26.49 2.04
N LEU A 63 -5.07 27.17 2.88
CA LEU A 63 -4.56 27.96 3.99
C LEU A 63 -4.36 27.09 5.23
N TRP A 64 -3.17 27.19 5.82
CA TRP A 64 -2.76 26.53 7.04
C TRP A 64 -2.43 27.55 8.11
N TRP A 65 -2.98 27.37 9.32
CA TRP A 65 -2.71 28.22 10.46
C TRP A 65 -1.81 27.51 11.48
N GLU A 66 -0.52 27.84 11.46
CA GLU A 66 0.50 27.15 12.27
C GLU A 66 0.27 27.33 13.79
N LYS A 67 -0.08 28.54 14.24
CA LYS A 67 -0.30 28.84 15.67
C LYS A 67 -1.35 27.94 16.32
N LYS A 68 -2.45 27.67 15.61
CA LYS A 68 -3.53 26.77 16.09
C LYS A 68 -3.42 25.36 15.54
N LYS A 69 -2.43 25.07 14.69
CA LYS A 69 -2.26 23.81 13.96
C LYS A 69 -3.56 23.36 13.28
N THR A 70 -4.16 24.21 12.46
CA THR A 70 -5.41 23.87 11.77
C THR A 70 -5.40 24.26 10.30
N TRP A 71 -5.97 23.40 9.46
CA TRP A 71 -6.29 23.74 8.07
C TRP A 71 -7.58 24.55 8.00
N LEU A 72 -7.64 25.47 7.05
CA LEU A 72 -8.81 26.32 6.77
C LEU A 72 -9.49 25.85 5.49
N LEU A 73 -10.04 24.62 5.49
CA LEU A 73 -10.60 24.00 4.28
C LEU A 73 -12.03 24.47 3.95
N LYS A 74 -12.77 24.99 4.93
CA LYS A 74 -14.15 25.47 4.73
C LYS A 74 -14.14 26.86 4.11
N THR A 75 -14.14 26.91 2.77
CA THR A 75 -14.05 28.15 1.97
C THR A 75 -15.17 29.15 2.25
N HIS A 76 -16.34 28.68 2.67
CA HIS A 76 -17.51 29.52 3.00
C HIS A 76 -17.50 30.08 4.43
N TRP A 77 -16.57 29.67 5.30
CA TRP A 77 -16.47 30.23 6.65
C TRP A 77 -15.75 31.57 6.62
N THR A 78 -16.10 32.46 7.55
CA THR A 78 -15.45 33.76 7.72
C THR A 78 -14.19 33.64 8.56
N LEU A 79 -13.29 34.64 8.49
CA LEU A 79 -12.11 34.72 9.35
C LEU A 79 -12.50 34.73 10.83
N ASP A 80 -13.55 35.48 11.20
CA ASP A 80 -14.06 35.54 12.57
C ASP A 80 -14.57 34.19 13.08
N LYS A 81 -15.20 33.38 12.21
CA LYS A 81 -15.68 32.05 12.59
C LYS A 81 -14.54 31.08 12.94
N TYR A 82 -13.37 31.24 12.31
CA TYR A 82 -12.15 30.53 12.72
C TYR A 82 -11.43 31.23 13.90
N GLY A 83 -11.84 32.44 14.26
CA GLY A 83 -11.21 33.28 15.27
C GLY A 83 -9.84 33.82 14.83
N ILE A 84 -9.67 34.08 13.54
CA ILE A 84 -8.43 34.63 12.97
C ILE A 84 -8.45 36.16 13.15
N GLN A 85 -7.38 36.70 13.74
CA GLN A 85 -7.22 38.12 14.02
C GLN A 85 -5.91 38.66 13.41
N ALA A 86 -5.62 39.94 13.61
CA ALA A 86 -4.49 40.65 13.01
C ALA A 86 -3.09 40.09 13.34
N ASP A 87 -2.94 39.35 14.43
CA ASP A 87 -1.66 38.72 14.81
C ASP A 87 -1.44 37.36 14.10
N ALA A 88 -2.45 36.85 13.39
CA ALA A 88 -2.37 35.55 12.75
C ALA A 88 -1.40 35.58 11.55
N ARG A 89 -0.56 34.54 11.48
CA ARG A 89 0.28 34.24 10.33
C ARG A 89 -0.21 32.96 9.70
N LEU A 90 -0.58 33.04 8.43
CA LEU A 90 -1.07 31.90 7.67
C LEU A 90 -0.02 31.46 6.66
N LEU A 91 -0.01 30.18 6.35
CA LEU A 91 0.75 29.60 5.25
C LEU A 91 -0.24 29.26 4.13
N PHE A 92 0.07 29.63 2.89
CA PHE A 92 -0.62 29.15 1.70
C PHE A 92 0.26 28.09 1.05
N THR A 93 -0.19 26.85 1.07
CA THR A 93 0.68 25.70 0.81
C THR A 93 -0.07 24.56 0.10
N PRO A 94 0.59 23.78 -0.77
CA PRO A 94 -0.02 22.59 -1.36
C PRO A 94 -0.44 21.58 -0.29
N GLN A 95 -1.64 21.03 -0.43
CA GLN A 95 -2.15 19.97 0.43
C GLN A 95 -1.42 18.65 0.16
N HIS A 96 -1.18 18.31 -1.11
CA HIS A 96 -0.42 17.10 -1.43
C HIS A 96 1.09 17.36 -1.39
N LYS A 97 1.79 16.66 -0.49
CA LYS A 97 3.25 16.77 -0.31
C LYS A 97 3.91 15.42 -0.45
N LEU A 98 5.20 15.41 -0.79
CA LEU A 98 5.96 14.17 -0.90
C LEU A 98 6.26 13.60 0.49
N LEU A 99 6.06 12.29 0.66
CA LEU A 99 6.34 11.55 1.88
C LEU A 99 7.16 10.31 1.54
N ARG A 100 8.17 9.98 2.35
CA ARG A 100 8.94 8.74 2.23
C ARG A 100 8.35 7.70 3.18
N LEU A 101 7.79 6.64 2.63
CA LEU A 101 7.25 5.52 3.40
C LEU A 101 8.25 4.38 3.42
N GLN A 102 8.68 3.96 4.61
CA GLN A 102 9.36 2.70 4.80
C GLN A 102 8.29 1.61 5.00
N LEU A 103 8.15 0.73 4.02
CA LEU A 103 7.23 -0.40 4.07
C LEU A 103 7.68 -1.45 5.10
N PRO A 104 6.81 -2.40 5.47
CA PRO A 104 7.17 -3.52 6.35
C PRO A 104 8.36 -4.36 5.85
N ASN A 105 8.53 -4.49 4.53
CA ASN A 105 9.69 -5.14 3.90
C ASN A 105 11.00 -4.31 3.95
N MET A 106 11.04 -3.24 4.75
CA MET A 106 12.17 -2.31 4.95
C MET A 106 12.55 -1.47 3.73
N LYS A 107 11.86 -1.61 2.58
CA LYS A 107 12.08 -0.76 1.41
C LYS A 107 11.42 0.61 1.58
N HIS A 108 12.04 1.63 1.00
CA HIS A 108 11.51 2.99 0.99
C HIS A 108 10.79 3.29 -0.33
N MET A 109 9.63 3.93 -0.24
CA MET A 109 8.86 4.40 -1.38
C MET A 109 8.53 5.89 -1.21
N LYS A 110 8.67 6.67 -2.27
CA LYS A 110 8.22 8.07 -2.30
C LYS A 110 6.77 8.09 -2.78
N VAL A 111 5.88 8.66 -1.98
CA VAL A 111 4.46 8.80 -2.31
C VAL A 111 4.02 10.24 -2.09
N LYS A 112 3.14 10.75 -2.97
CA LYS A 112 2.52 12.05 -2.77
C LYS A 112 1.21 11.84 -2.03
N VAL A 113 1.08 12.41 -0.84
CA VAL A 113 -0.07 12.18 0.06
C VAL A 113 -0.69 13.51 0.49
N ASN A 114 -1.98 13.52 0.78
CA ASN A 114 -2.67 14.71 1.26
C ASN A 114 -2.36 14.94 2.74
N PHE A 115 -1.68 16.06 3.06
CA PHE A 115 -1.31 16.45 4.42
C PHE A 115 -2.44 17.16 5.18
N SER A 116 -3.58 17.41 4.52
CA SER A 116 -4.79 17.98 5.13
C SER A 116 -5.82 16.93 5.52
N ASP A 117 -5.79 15.76 4.90
CA ASP A 117 -6.63 14.63 5.28
C ASP A 117 -6.19 14.08 6.64
N ARG A 118 -7.17 13.53 7.38
CA ARG A 118 -6.89 12.76 8.61
C ARG A 118 -6.02 11.55 8.27
N VAL A 119 -5.12 11.17 9.18
CA VAL A 119 -4.16 10.08 8.94
C VAL A 119 -4.86 8.77 8.58
N PHE A 120 -6.01 8.45 9.17
CA PHE A 120 -6.78 7.24 8.80
C PHE A 120 -7.15 7.22 7.31
N LYS A 121 -7.68 8.33 6.79
CA LYS A 121 -8.01 8.49 5.38
C LYS A 121 -6.75 8.48 4.50
N ALA A 122 -5.69 9.17 4.91
CA ALA A 122 -4.42 9.17 4.19
C ALA A 122 -3.84 7.74 4.07
N VAL A 123 -3.90 6.94 5.14
CA VAL A 123 -3.49 5.53 5.14
C VAL A 123 -4.40 4.70 4.22
N SER A 124 -5.71 4.91 4.26
CA SER A 124 -6.65 4.27 3.32
C SER A 124 -6.27 4.51 1.87
N ASP A 125 -5.96 5.74 1.49
CA ASP A 125 -5.59 6.10 0.12
C ASP A 125 -4.18 5.59 -0.27
N ILE A 126 -3.23 5.54 0.68
CA ILE A 126 -1.93 4.87 0.51
C ILE A 126 -2.12 3.37 0.25
N CYS A 127 -2.90 2.69 1.09
CA CYS A 127 -3.15 1.25 0.98
C CYS A 127 -3.89 0.88 -0.30
N LYS A 128 -4.87 1.68 -0.74
CA LYS A 128 -5.52 1.52 -2.06
C LYS A 128 -4.49 1.59 -3.19
N THR A 129 -3.55 2.53 -3.12
CA THR A 129 -2.49 2.68 -4.12
C THR A 129 -1.56 1.46 -4.17
N PHE A 130 -1.25 0.88 -3.01
CA PHE A 130 -0.44 -0.34 -2.91
C PHE A 130 -1.22 -1.64 -3.05
N ASN A 131 -2.53 -1.58 -3.35
CA ASN A 131 -3.41 -2.74 -3.43
C ASN A 131 -3.36 -3.62 -2.16
N ILE A 132 -3.43 -2.96 -1.00
CA ILE A 132 -3.56 -3.57 0.33
C ILE A 132 -5.00 -3.36 0.79
N ARG A 133 -5.79 -4.45 0.89
CA ARG A 133 -7.13 -4.42 1.48
C ARG A 133 -7.05 -4.21 2.99
N HIS A 134 -8.19 -3.83 3.59
CA HIS A 134 -8.32 -3.61 5.04
C HIS A 134 -7.31 -2.60 5.61
N PRO A 135 -7.30 -1.35 5.11
CA PRO A 135 -6.35 -0.32 5.54
C PRO A 135 -6.47 0.01 7.04
N GLU A 136 -7.61 -0.26 7.66
CA GLU A 136 -7.87 -0.02 9.08
C GLU A 136 -6.95 -0.81 10.03
N GLU A 137 -6.29 -1.85 9.53
CA GLU A 137 -5.31 -2.64 10.29
C GLU A 137 -3.92 -2.00 10.30
N LEU A 138 -3.67 -1.03 9.40
CA LEU A 138 -2.40 -0.35 9.22
C LEU A 138 -2.47 1.08 9.76
N SER A 139 -1.32 1.63 10.12
CA SER A 139 -1.18 3.05 10.42
C SER A 139 0.25 3.53 10.17
N LEU A 140 0.49 4.82 10.40
CA LEU A 140 1.80 5.44 10.24
C LEU A 140 2.50 5.62 11.58
N LEU A 141 3.77 5.25 11.61
CA LEU A 141 4.65 5.34 12.77
C LEU A 141 5.84 6.24 12.44
N ARG A 142 6.21 7.16 13.32
CA ARG A 142 7.42 7.98 13.11
C ARG A 142 8.67 7.12 13.24
N LYS A 143 9.71 7.36 12.41
CA LYS A 143 11.01 6.68 12.57
C LYS A 143 11.81 7.25 13.74
N PRO A 144 12.44 6.43 14.62
CA PRO A 144 13.41 6.84 15.64
C PRO A 144 14.35 7.96 15.18
N ARG A 145 14.48 9.03 15.98
CA ARG A 145 15.47 10.08 15.73
C ARG A 145 16.78 9.63 16.37
N ASP A 146 17.81 9.37 15.55
CA ASP A 146 19.14 9.05 16.07
C ASP A 146 19.68 10.21 16.93
N PRO A 147 20.05 9.98 18.20
CA PRO A 147 20.63 11.03 19.04
C PRO A 147 21.97 11.55 18.49
N LYS A 148 22.67 10.77 17.64
CA LYS A 148 23.97 11.15 17.06
C LYS A 148 23.90 12.31 16.05
N LYS A 149 22.75 12.60 15.44
CA LYS A 149 22.61 13.69 14.44
C LYS A 149 22.47 15.09 15.05
N LYS A 150 22.38 15.23 16.38
CA LYS A 150 22.31 16.56 17.03
C LYS A 150 23.64 17.33 17.05
N LYS A 151 24.79 16.70 16.72
CA LYS A 151 26.11 17.36 16.70
C LYS A 151 26.58 17.86 15.33
N LYS A 152 25.88 17.55 14.23
CA LYS A 152 26.20 18.08 12.90
C LYS A 152 24.97 18.83 12.36
N LYS A 153 24.88 20.12 12.66
CA LYS A 153 24.06 21.04 11.88
C LYS A 153 24.94 22.23 11.50
N LEU A 154 25.45 22.17 10.28
CA LEU A 154 25.75 23.27 9.34
C LEU A 154 26.64 22.67 8.26
N GLU A 155 26.01 22.13 7.23
CA GLU A 155 26.39 22.30 5.83
C GLU A 155 25.31 21.61 4.99
N GLU A 156 24.67 22.40 4.15
CA GLU A 156 23.81 21.93 3.08
C GLU A 156 24.68 21.19 2.07
N THR A 157 24.37 19.92 1.83
CA THR A 157 24.79 19.26 0.60
C THR A 157 23.65 18.35 0.19
N GLU A 158 22.96 18.76 -0.87
CA GLU A 158 22.21 17.85 -1.73
C GLU A 158 23.23 16.87 -2.31
N GLU A 159 23.10 15.58 -2.03
CA GLU A 159 23.52 14.56 -2.98
C GLU A 159 22.91 13.19 -2.70
N ALA A 160 22.82 12.45 -3.79
CA ALA A 160 22.41 11.07 -3.86
C ALA A 160 23.28 10.19 -2.96
N ASP A 161 22.65 9.30 -2.21
CA ASP A 161 23.23 8.00 -1.86
C ASP A 161 22.08 7.00 -1.69
N LEU A 162 21.88 6.21 -2.74
CA LEU A 162 21.24 4.92 -2.71
C LEU A 162 22.28 3.92 -2.21
N GLU A 163 22.43 3.79 -0.89
CA GLU A 163 23.14 2.65 -0.32
C GLU A 163 22.25 1.95 0.71
N LEU A 164 22.31 0.61 0.63
CA LEU A 164 21.70 -0.32 1.56
C LEU A 164 22.25 -0.09 2.98
N GLU A 165 21.59 0.75 3.78
CA GLU A 165 21.64 0.55 5.23
C GLU A 165 20.85 -0.72 5.56
N GLY A 166 21.56 -1.85 5.60
CA GLY A 166 21.06 -3.07 6.26
C GLY A 166 20.74 -2.77 7.72
N PRO A 167 19.74 -3.45 8.32
CA PRO A 167 19.40 -3.22 9.72
C PRO A 167 20.62 -3.52 10.60
N MET A 168 20.98 -2.57 11.47
CA MET A 168 22.02 -2.78 12.48
C MET A 168 21.54 -3.84 13.48
N LEU A 169 21.95 -5.10 13.28
CA LEU A 169 21.85 -6.16 14.27
C LEU A 169 22.91 -5.89 15.36
N THR A 170 22.59 -5.01 16.31
CA THR A 170 23.40 -4.87 17.54
C THR A 170 22.95 -5.92 18.56
N PRO A 171 23.87 -6.76 19.09
CA PRO A 171 23.50 -7.87 19.96
C PRO A 171 23.36 -7.39 21.40
N GLY A 172 22.12 -7.25 21.90
CA GLY A 172 21.85 -6.94 23.30
C GLY A 172 20.41 -7.24 23.70
N SER A 173 20.19 -8.41 24.31
CA SER A 173 18.86 -8.90 24.74
C SER A 173 18.20 -8.07 25.86
N GLY A 174 18.88 -7.06 26.40
CA GLY A 174 18.34 -6.14 27.41
C GLY A 174 17.96 -4.73 26.89
N GLU A 175 18.46 -4.32 25.73
CA GLU A 175 18.16 -3.00 25.13
C GLU A 175 16.99 -3.05 24.14
N LEU A 176 16.64 -4.24 23.63
CA LEU A 176 15.57 -4.45 22.65
C LEU A 176 14.16 -4.19 23.20
N LEU A 177 13.88 -4.61 24.44
CA LEU A 177 12.59 -4.31 25.10
C LEU A 177 12.41 -2.81 25.35
N LEU A 178 13.51 -2.10 25.65
CA LEU A 178 13.51 -0.63 25.76
C LEU A 178 13.34 0.05 24.39
N CYS A 179 13.96 -0.48 23.33
CA CYS A 179 13.75 0.01 21.95
C CYS A 179 12.33 -0.25 21.42
N TYR A 180 11.70 -1.39 21.76
CA TYR A 180 10.33 -1.73 21.36
C TYR A 180 9.30 -0.82 22.06
N ASN A 181 9.47 -0.62 23.37
CA ASN A 181 8.71 0.40 24.11
C ASN A 181 8.93 1.78 23.48
N HIS A 182 10.17 2.15 23.12
CA HIS A 182 10.48 3.43 22.45
C HIS A 182 9.81 3.61 21.08
N CYS A 183 9.47 2.52 20.38
CA CYS A 183 8.76 2.55 19.10
C CYS A 183 7.26 2.83 19.26
N LEU A 184 6.61 2.38 20.33
CA LEU A 184 5.15 2.50 20.51
C LEU A 184 4.65 3.94 20.79
N TYR A 185 5.53 4.84 21.24
CA TYR A 185 5.23 6.28 21.46
C TYR A 185 5.01 7.09 20.18
N ARG A 186 5.13 6.45 19.01
CA ARG A 186 5.36 7.14 17.74
C ARG A 186 4.24 6.98 16.72
N TRP A 187 3.16 6.30 17.12
CA TRP A 187 1.97 6.16 16.28
C TRP A 187 1.37 7.54 16.06
N LEU A 188 1.09 7.86 14.80
CA LEU A 188 0.35 9.06 14.49
C LEU A 188 -1.11 8.88 14.92
N ASP A 189 -1.70 9.97 15.41
CA ASP A 189 -3.12 10.09 15.73
C ASP A 189 -3.92 9.99 14.44
N SER A 190 -4.70 8.92 14.30
CA SER A 190 -5.46 8.61 13.10
C SER A 190 -6.56 9.65 12.81
N SER A 191 -6.97 10.44 13.81
CA SER A 191 -8.05 11.42 13.73
C SER A 191 -7.58 12.83 13.35
N ARG A 192 -6.27 13.04 13.27
CA ARG A 192 -5.65 14.34 12.91
C ARG A 192 -4.89 14.25 11.60
N SER A 193 -4.65 15.39 10.96
CA SER A 193 -3.86 15.41 9.72
C SER A 193 -2.35 15.24 9.96
N LEU A 194 -1.58 14.96 8.90
CA LEU A 194 -0.12 14.84 8.99
C LEU A 194 0.53 16.17 9.43
N MET A 195 0.05 17.29 8.87
CA MET A 195 0.57 18.63 9.17
C MET A 195 0.36 19.03 10.64
N GLU A 196 -0.79 18.67 11.20
CA GLU A 196 -1.16 18.85 12.61
C GLU A 196 -0.21 18.19 13.60
N GLN A 197 0.41 17.11 13.16
CA GLN A 197 1.27 16.29 13.98
C GLN A 197 2.73 16.67 13.83
N ASP A 198 3.06 17.72 13.07
CA ASP A 198 4.43 18.16 12.73
C ASP A 198 5.17 17.15 11.84
N VAL A 199 4.47 16.53 10.88
CA VAL A 199 5.12 15.80 9.79
C VAL A 199 5.51 16.79 8.71
N LYS A 200 6.77 16.76 8.27
CA LYS A 200 7.27 17.64 7.19
C LYS A 200 7.28 16.92 5.84
N GLU A 201 7.33 17.71 4.78
CA GLU A 201 7.57 17.18 3.43
C GLU A 201 8.91 16.43 3.38
N ASN A 202 8.95 15.33 2.62
CA ASN A 202 10.08 14.40 2.52
C ASN A 202 10.48 13.71 3.84
N GLU A 203 9.71 13.82 4.92
CA GLU A 203 9.96 13.05 6.14
C GLU A 203 9.77 11.54 5.89
N VAL A 204 10.49 10.72 6.66
CA VAL A 204 10.36 9.25 6.62
C VAL A 204 9.38 8.79 7.69
N LEU A 205 8.30 8.16 7.27
CA LEU A 205 7.35 7.46 8.14
C LEU A 205 7.36 5.96 7.84
N LEU A 206 7.07 5.15 8.85
CA LEU A 206 6.98 3.71 8.73
C LEU A 206 5.51 3.34 8.53
N LEU A 207 5.19 2.61 7.47
CA LEU A 207 3.89 1.97 7.32
C LEU A 207 3.97 0.60 8.00
N ARG A 208 3.11 0.35 8.98
CA ARG A 208 3.12 -0.89 9.78
C ARG A 208 1.70 -1.36 10.05
N PHE A 209 1.52 -2.68 10.18
CA PHE A 209 0.31 -3.25 10.74
C PHE A 209 0.26 -2.89 12.22
N LYS A 210 -0.71 -2.05 12.60
CA LYS A 210 -0.90 -1.51 13.94
C LYS A 210 -1.72 -2.49 14.79
N TYR A 211 -2.75 -3.08 14.21
CA TYR A 211 -3.69 -3.95 14.92
C TYR A 211 -3.52 -5.40 14.51
N HIS A 212 -3.32 -6.28 15.49
CA HIS A 212 -3.04 -7.70 15.27
C HIS A 212 -4.32 -8.55 15.17
N SER A 213 -5.30 -8.06 14.40
CA SER A 213 -6.57 -8.73 14.14
C SER A 213 -6.86 -8.69 12.65
N PHE A 214 -6.26 -9.61 11.89
CA PHE A 214 -6.33 -9.62 10.44
C PHE A 214 -7.61 -10.28 9.95
N PHE A 215 -8.46 -9.51 9.27
CA PHE A 215 -9.74 -9.99 8.72
C PHE A 215 -9.59 -10.47 7.28
N ASP A 216 -10.24 -11.59 6.93
CA ASP A 216 -10.31 -12.14 5.58
C ASP A 216 -8.96 -12.14 4.83
N LEU A 217 -7.91 -12.71 5.43
CA LEU A 217 -6.63 -12.88 4.73
C LEU A 217 -6.80 -13.92 3.61
N ASN A 218 -7.02 -13.43 2.39
CA ASN A 218 -7.33 -14.28 1.24
C ASN A 218 -6.16 -14.34 0.25
N PRO A 219 -5.46 -15.49 0.12
CA PRO A 219 -4.33 -15.68 -0.80
C PRO A 219 -4.58 -15.23 -2.24
N LYS A 220 -5.84 -15.27 -2.71
CA LYS A 220 -6.22 -14.93 -4.08
C LYS A 220 -6.23 -13.43 -4.36
N TYR A 221 -6.59 -12.61 -3.37
CA TYR A 221 -6.76 -11.16 -3.53
C TYR A 221 -5.66 -10.36 -2.82
N ASP A 222 -5.05 -10.93 -1.78
CA ASP A 222 -4.17 -10.22 -0.84
C ASP A 222 -2.69 -10.53 -1.01
N ALA A 223 -2.22 -10.88 -2.21
CA ALA A 223 -0.82 -11.23 -2.42
C ALA A 223 0.17 -10.18 -1.86
N ILE A 224 -0.12 -8.89 -2.01
CA ILE A 224 0.71 -7.78 -1.49
C ILE A 224 0.54 -7.64 0.04
N ARG A 225 -0.70 -7.64 0.55
CA ARG A 225 -1.00 -7.54 1.99
C ARG A 225 -0.36 -8.69 2.76
N VAL A 226 -0.53 -9.94 2.30
CA VAL A 226 0.11 -11.15 2.85
C VAL A 226 1.63 -11.02 2.81
N ASN A 227 2.21 -10.55 1.70
CA ASN A 227 3.65 -10.36 1.61
C ASN A 227 4.18 -9.34 2.62
N GLN A 228 3.53 -8.18 2.75
CA GLN A 228 3.96 -7.16 3.70
C GLN A 228 3.76 -7.62 5.16
N LEU A 229 2.71 -8.38 5.43
CA LEU A 229 2.46 -8.94 6.77
C LEU A 229 3.49 -10.01 7.14
N TYR A 230 3.81 -10.91 6.20
CA TYR A 230 4.89 -11.88 6.34
C TYR A 230 6.24 -11.18 6.61
N GLU A 231 6.55 -10.14 5.85
CA GLU A 231 7.79 -9.37 6.06
C GLU A 231 7.83 -8.71 7.43
N GLN A 232 6.71 -8.14 7.92
CA GLN A 232 6.64 -7.60 9.28
C GLN A 232 6.88 -8.67 10.34
N ALA A 233 6.23 -9.83 10.21
CA ALA A 233 6.38 -10.96 11.13
C ALA A 233 7.82 -11.50 11.13
N LYS A 234 8.41 -11.63 9.94
CA LYS A 234 9.81 -12.07 9.77
C LYS A 234 10.78 -11.13 10.47
N TRP A 235 10.66 -9.82 10.27
CA TRP A 235 11.53 -8.86 10.96
C TRP A 235 11.32 -8.89 12.47
N ALA A 236 10.08 -9.03 12.96
CA ALA A 236 9.82 -9.15 14.39
C ALA A 236 10.52 -10.38 15.01
N ILE A 237 10.51 -11.53 14.32
CA ILE A 237 11.18 -12.76 14.78
C ILE A 237 12.71 -12.63 14.70
N LEU A 238 13.24 -12.13 13.59
CA LEU A 238 14.70 -12.02 13.38
C LEU A 238 15.36 -10.98 14.32
N LEU A 239 14.64 -9.90 14.62
CA LEU A 239 15.08 -8.86 15.54
C LEU A 239 14.79 -9.19 17.02
N GLU A 240 14.22 -10.36 17.31
CA GLU A 240 13.85 -10.79 18.66
C GLU A 240 12.89 -9.79 19.35
N GLU A 241 11.99 -9.18 18.56
CA GLU A 241 10.89 -8.35 19.07
C GLU A 241 9.77 -9.22 19.67
N ILE A 242 9.66 -10.46 19.19
CA ILE A 242 8.78 -11.50 19.74
C ILE A 242 9.60 -12.76 19.99
N GLU A 243 9.45 -13.35 21.17
CA GLU A 243 10.16 -14.59 21.51
C GLU A 243 9.50 -15.81 20.85
N CYS A 244 10.33 -16.75 20.40
CA CYS A 244 9.89 -18.06 19.97
C CYS A 244 10.86 -19.16 20.45
N THR A 245 10.34 -20.38 20.52
CA THR A 245 11.11 -21.55 20.89
C THR A 245 12.12 -21.91 19.81
N GLU A 246 13.05 -22.78 20.16
CA GLU A 246 14.08 -23.24 19.23
C GLU A 246 13.49 -24.01 18.04
N GLU A 247 12.49 -24.85 18.28
CA GLU A 247 11.82 -25.63 17.22
C GLU A 247 11.04 -24.71 16.27
N GLU A 248 10.31 -23.73 16.81
CA GLU A 248 9.60 -22.72 16.02
C GLU A 248 10.57 -21.90 15.18
N MET A 249 11.72 -21.48 15.72
CA MET A 249 12.75 -20.75 14.96
C MET A 249 13.27 -21.56 13.77
N MET A 250 13.51 -22.86 13.93
CA MET A 250 13.94 -23.71 12.81
C MET A 250 12.85 -23.81 11.74
N MET A 251 11.58 -23.88 12.14
CA MET A 251 10.45 -23.87 11.22
C MET A 251 10.32 -22.53 10.47
N PHE A 252 10.48 -21.39 11.16
CA PHE A 252 10.50 -20.06 10.53
C PHE A 252 11.64 -19.93 9.51
N ALA A 253 12.84 -20.39 9.86
CA ALA A 253 13.99 -20.40 8.96
C ALA A 253 13.75 -21.27 7.71
N ALA A 254 13.14 -22.45 7.88
CA ALA A 254 12.79 -23.34 6.78
C ALA A 254 11.74 -22.74 5.84
N LEU A 255 10.69 -22.12 6.39
CA LEU A 255 9.68 -21.39 5.62
C LEU A 255 10.31 -20.21 4.88
N GLN A 256 11.14 -19.41 5.53
CA GLN A 256 11.83 -18.28 4.91
C GLN A 256 12.75 -18.72 3.77
N TYR A 257 13.51 -19.81 3.98
CA TYR A 257 14.34 -20.40 2.93
C TYR A 257 13.50 -20.83 1.72
N HIS A 258 12.39 -21.54 1.96
CA HIS A 258 11.50 -21.99 0.90
C HIS A 258 10.86 -20.83 0.13
N ILE A 259 10.41 -19.80 0.84
CA ILE A 259 9.85 -18.57 0.26
C ILE A 259 10.89 -17.86 -0.62
N ASN A 260 12.12 -17.72 -0.15
CA ASN A 260 13.20 -17.09 -0.91
C ASN A 260 13.54 -17.90 -2.17
N LYS A 261 13.64 -19.23 -2.05
CA LYS A 261 13.89 -20.12 -3.19
C LYS A 261 12.81 -19.97 -4.27
N LEU A 262 11.54 -20.04 -3.88
CA LEU A 262 10.42 -19.87 -4.82
C LEU A 262 10.35 -18.46 -5.41
N SER A 263 10.71 -17.42 -4.64
CA SER A 263 10.72 -16.05 -5.13
C SER A 263 11.76 -15.84 -6.24
N ILE A 264 12.95 -16.44 -6.13
CA ILE A 264 14.00 -16.35 -7.17
C ILE A 264 13.58 -17.11 -8.43
N MET A 265 13.05 -18.33 -8.27
CA MET A 265 12.54 -19.13 -9.40
C MET A 265 11.40 -18.42 -10.15
N SER A 266 10.58 -17.64 -9.45
CA SER A 266 9.51 -16.86 -10.08
C SER A 266 10.01 -15.64 -10.87
N SER A 267 11.20 -15.11 -10.58
CA SER A 267 11.79 -13.98 -11.33
C SER A 267 12.49 -14.40 -12.63
N ASP A 268 13.09 -15.59 -12.69
CA ASP A 268 13.79 -16.07 -13.90
C ASP A 268 12.84 -16.36 -15.07
N ASN A 269 11.57 -16.69 -14.78
CA ASN A 269 10.53 -16.83 -15.80
C ASN A 269 10.21 -15.53 -16.55
N HIS A 270 10.62 -14.36 -16.03
CA HIS A 270 10.46 -13.08 -16.70
C HIS A 270 11.71 -12.62 -17.47
N MET A 271 12.89 -13.18 -17.20
CA MET A 271 14.17 -12.77 -17.83
C MET A 271 14.63 -13.68 -18.99
N ASN A 272 14.12 -14.91 -19.09
CA ASN A 272 14.38 -15.77 -20.26
C ASN A 272 13.65 -15.33 -21.54
N ASN A 273 12.99 -14.16 -21.53
CA ASN A 273 12.28 -13.60 -22.69
C ASN A 273 12.92 -12.33 -23.27
N SER A 274 14.10 -11.92 -22.78
CA SER A 274 14.89 -10.85 -23.41
C SER A 274 16.12 -11.46 -24.08
N GLU A 275 16.14 -11.33 -25.41
CA GLU A 275 17.31 -11.43 -26.30
C GLU A 275 18.13 -12.72 -26.24
N LYS A 276 17.64 -13.71 -26.99
CA LYS A 276 18.52 -14.50 -27.85
C LYS A 276 18.18 -14.10 -29.29
N GLU A 277 18.96 -13.18 -29.86
CA GLU A 277 19.14 -13.12 -31.32
C GLU A 277 19.67 -14.49 -31.74
N VAL A 278 18.79 -15.34 -32.25
CA VAL A 278 19.14 -16.64 -32.83
C VAL A 278 18.53 -16.65 -34.23
N ASP A 279 19.43 -16.43 -35.20
CA ASP A 279 19.42 -16.94 -36.56
C ASP A 279 18.20 -16.67 -37.46
N GLU A 280 18.04 -15.41 -37.86
CA GLU A 280 17.27 -15.03 -39.07
C GLU A 280 17.86 -15.65 -40.36
N VAL A 281 19.11 -16.12 -40.30
CA VAL A 281 19.81 -16.80 -41.40
C VAL A 281 19.32 -18.25 -41.56
N ASP A 282 19.05 -18.97 -40.48
CA ASP A 282 18.57 -20.37 -40.53
C ASP A 282 17.09 -20.47 -40.93
N ALA A 283 16.29 -19.47 -40.57
CA ALA A 283 14.91 -19.33 -41.04
C ALA A 283 14.86 -19.02 -42.56
N ALA A 284 15.75 -18.17 -43.06
CA ALA A 284 15.85 -17.88 -44.50
C ALA A 284 16.41 -19.06 -45.31
N LEU A 285 17.27 -19.89 -44.72
CA LEU A 285 17.78 -21.13 -45.33
C LEU A 285 16.68 -22.21 -45.40
N SER A 286 15.82 -22.33 -44.38
CA SER A 286 14.69 -23.26 -44.36
C SER A 286 13.62 -22.92 -45.42
N ASP A 287 13.34 -21.62 -45.64
CA ASP A 287 12.38 -21.18 -46.66
C ASP A 287 12.90 -21.35 -48.11
N LEU A 288 14.21 -21.30 -48.31
CA LEU A 288 14.83 -21.58 -49.61
C LEU A 288 14.91 -23.09 -49.92
N GLU A 289 14.98 -23.94 -48.89
CA GLU A 289 14.96 -25.40 -49.04
C GLU A 289 13.55 -25.93 -49.37
N ILE A 290 12.49 -25.25 -48.89
CA ILE A 290 11.09 -25.59 -49.19
C ILE A 290 10.65 -25.14 -50.60
N THR A 291 11.37 -24.20 -51.23
CA THR A 291 11.03 -23.69 -52.57
C THR A 291 11.71 -24.47 -53.71
N LEU A 292 12.67 -25.37 -53.40
CA LEU A 292 13.46 -26.10 -54.41
C LEU A 292 13.26 -27.63 -54.42
N GLU A 293 12.48 -28.22 -53.51
CA GLU A 293 12.04 -29.62 -53.62
C GLU A 293 10.56 -29.73 -54.00
N GLY A 294 10.31 -29.67 -55.31
CA GLY A 294 9.01 -30.02 -55.88
C GLY A 294 8.69 -31.50 -55.70
N GLY A 295 7.64 -31.82 -54.94
CA GLY A 295 7.25 -33.22 -54.74
C GLY A 295 5.93 -33.47 -54.00
N LYS A 296 4.80 -33.24 -54.69
CA LYS A 296 3.46 -33.87 -54.49
C LYS A 296 2.90 -33.97 -53.06
N THR A 297 1.82 -33.25 -52.80
CA THR A 297 0.50 -33.85 -52.48
C THR A 297 -0.62 -32.82 -52.64
N SER A 298 -1.78 -33.33 -53.04
CA SER A 298 -2.92 -32.62 -53.59
C SER A 298 -3.89 -32.14 -52.51
N ASN A 299 -4.39 -30.91 -52.68
CA ASN A 299 -5.78 -30.46 -52.52
C ASN A 299 -5.95 -29.16 -51.72
N THR A 300 -6.80 -28.30 -52.31
CA THR A 300 -7.41 -27.07 -51.80
C THR A 300 -6.49 -25.85 -51.64
N LEU A 301 -6.17 -25.22 -52.78
CA LEU A 301 -6.05 -23.75 -52.83
C LEU A 301 -7.41 -23.15 -52.40
N GLY A 302 -7.52 -22.83 -51.12
CA GLY A 302 -8.59 -22.00 -50.58
C GLY A 302 -8.31 -20.53 -50.91
N ASP A 303 -9.12 -19.98 -51.80
CA ASP A 303 -9.55 -18.59 -51.91
C ASP A 303 -8.66 -17.50 -51.25
N ILE A 304 -7.66 -17.02 -52.00
CA ILE A 304 -6.71 -15.92 -51.65
C ILE A 304 -7.40 -14.53 -51.53
N THR A 305 -8.73 -14.45 -51.52
CA THR A 305 -9.46 -13.16 -51.47
C THR A 305 -10.28 -12.93 -50.20
N SER A 306 -10.34 -13.88 -49.26
CA SER A 306 -11.03 -13.68 -47.98
C SER A 306 -10.10 -13.10 -46.91
N ILE A 307 -10.40 -11.88 -46.44
CA ILE A 307 -9.68 -11.28 -45.31
C ILE A 307 -10.01 -12.10 -44.05
N PRO A 308 -9.03 -12.73 -43.39
CA PRO A 308 -9.28 -13.52 -42.19
C PRO A 308 -9.84 -12.63 -41.07
N GLU A 309 -10.91 -13.08 -40.45
CA GLU A 309 -11.61 -12.39 -39.37
C GLU A 309 -11.73 -13.33 -38.15
N LEU A 310 -11.36 -12.84 -36.97
CA LEU A 310 -11.71 -13.50 -35.70
C LEU A 310 -12.97 -12.84 -35.15
N ALA A 311 -13.95 -13.63 -34.73
CA ALA A 311 -15.19 -13.10 -34.18
C ALA A 311 -15.66 -13.95 -33.00
N ASP A 312 -15.60 -13.39 -31.79
CA ASP A 312 -15.94 -14.09 -30.55
C ASP A 312 -16.57 -13.14 -29.52
N TYR A 313 -17.25 -13.72 -28.52
CA TYR A 313 -17.57 -13.01 -27.30
C TYR A 313 -16.32 -12.86 -26.42
N VAL A 314 -15.93 -11.62 -26.12
CA VAL A 314 -14.76 -11.27 -25.30
C VAL A 314 -15.18 -10.24 -24.25
N LYS A 315 -14.64 -10.37 -23.04
CA LYS A 315 -14.88 -9.41 -21.95
C LYS A 315 -13.90 -8.25 -22.09
N VAL A 316 -14.40 -7.04 -22.27
CA VAL A 316 -13.59 -5.82 -22.45
C VAL A 316 -13.72 -4.94 -21.21
N PHE A 317 -12.58 -4.43 -20.73
CA PHE A 317 -12.50 -3.46 -19.65
C PHE A 317 -11.68 -2.24 -20.09
N LYS A 318 -12.19 -1.04 -19.78
CA LYS A 318 -11.54 0.23 -20.09
C LYS A 318 -11.52 1.10 -18.83
N PRO A 319 -10.36 1.33 -18.19
CA PRO A 319 -10.27 2.19 -17.03
C PRO A 319 -10.65 3.64 -17.40
N LYS A 320 -11.60 4.23 -16.68
CA LYS A 320 -11.96 5.66 -16.79
C LYS A 320 -11.65 6.38 -15.48
N LYS A 321 -11.06 7.57 -15.56
CA LYS A 321 -10.61 8.38 -14.40
C LYS A 321 -11.69 8.72 -13.37
N LEU A 322 -12.99 8.60 -13.69
CA LEU A 322 -14.10 9.08 -12.85
C LEU A 322 -15.29 8.12 -12.69
N THR A 323 -15.26 6.88 -13.22
CA THR A 323 -16.32 5.88 -12.95
C THR A 323 -15.79 4.45 -12.97
N LEU A 324 -16.08 3.68 -11.92
CA LEU A 324 -15.85 2.23 -11.86
C LEU A 324 -16.86 1.52 -12.77
N LYS A 325 -16.42 1.04 -13.93
CA LYS A 325 -17.16 0.02 -14.69
C LYS A 325 -16.25 -1.17 -14.92
N GLY A 326 -16.59 -2.32 -14.32
CA GLY A 326 -15.89 -3.59 -14.49
C GLY A 326 -16.01 -4.17 -15.90
N TYR A 327 -15.48 -5.38 -16.10
CA TYR A 327 -15.52 -6.10 -17.38
C TYR A 327 -16.95 -6.21 -17.91
N LYS A 328 -17.13 -5.90 -19.20
CA LYS A 328 -18.38 -6.12 -19.93
C LYS A 328 -18.15 -7.03 -21.12
N GLN A 329 -19.07 -7.96 -21.35
CA GLN A 329 -18.99 -8.86 -22.48
C GLN A 329 -19.49 -8.15 -23.75
N TYR A 330 -18.71 -8.26 -24.83
CA TYR A 330 -19.03 -7.72 -26.15
C TYR A 330 -18.80 -8.80 -27.21
N TRP A 331 -19.55 -8.74 -28.31
CA TRP A 331 -19.21 -9.45 -29.53
C TRP A 331 -18.08 -8.67 -30.22
N CYS A 332 -16.88 -9.22 -30.26
CA CYS A 332 -15.71 -8.54 -30.80
C CYS A 332 -15.28 -9.20 -32.11
N THR A 333 -15.08 -8.38 -33.14
CA THR A 333 -14.48 -8.81 -34.40
C THR A 333 -13.10 -8.20 -34.57
N PHE A 334 -12.13 -9.02 -34.98
CA PHE A 334 -10.77 -8.62 -35.32
C PHE A 334 -10.62 -8.76 -36.82
N LYS A 335 -10.40 -7.63 -37.50
CA LYS A 335 -10.20 -7.59 -38.95
C LYS A 335 -9.03 -6.68 -39.27
N ASP A 336 -8.13 -7.16 -40.12
CA ASP A 336 -6.85 -6.53 -40.46
C ASP A 336 -5.97 -6.29 -39.23
N ILE A 337 -6.03 -5.07 -38.68
CA ILE A 337 -5.30 -4.61 -37.47
C ILE A 337 -6.23 -3.91 -36.47
N THR A 338 -7.54 -4.04 -36.67
CA THR A 338 -8.57 -3.30 -35.92
C THR A 338 -9.47 -4.26 -35.17
N ILE A 339 -9.73 -3.95 -33.89
CA ILE A 339 -10.76 -4.62 -33.09
C ILE A 339 -12.02 -3.75 -33.08
N SER A 340 -13.15 -4.33 -33.42
CA SER A 340 -14.48 -3.72 -33.37
C SER A 340 -15.36 -4.48 -32.39
N CYS A 341 -15.90 -3.81 -31.38
CA CYS A 341 -16.73 -4.41 -30.33
C CYS A 341 -18.19 -3.95 -30.46
N TYR A 342 -19.11 -4.91 -30.48
CA TYR A 342 -20.57 -4.73 -30.58
C TYR A 342 -21.24 -5.27 -29.32
N LYS A 343 -22.44 -4.77 -28.98
CA LYS A 343 -23.14 -5.24 -27.77
C LYS A 343 -23.61 -6.69 -27.90
N SER A 344 -24.01 -7.09 -29.10
CA SER A 344 -24.40 -8.45 -29.42
C SER A 344 -23.99 -8.81 -30.85
N LYS A 345 -24.09 -10.10 -31.19
CA LYS A 345 -23.74 -10.61 -32.53
C LYS A 345 -24.70 -10.09 -33.60
N GLU A 346 -25.96 -9.85 -33.27
CA GLU A 346 -26.99 -9.36 -34.18
C GLU A 346 -26.73 -7.90 -34.60
N GLU A 347 -26.03 -7.13 -33.76
CA GLU A 347 -25.61 -5.76 -34.02
C GLU A 347 -24.26 -5.65 -34.76
N ALA A 348 -23.63 -6.78 -35.13
CA ALA A 348 -22.30 -6.81 -35.76
C ALA A 348 -22.23 -6.13 -37.14
N HIS A 349 -23.38 -5.96 -37.81
CA HIS A 349 -23.48 -5.22 -39.07
C HIS A 349 -23.77 -3.72 -38.88
N GLY A 350 -23.95 -3.27 -37.64
CA GLY A 350 -24.20 -1.87 -37.27
C GLY A 350 -22.93 -1.11 -36.92
N THR A 351 -23.08 0.05 -36.28
CA THR A 351 -21.93 0.85 -35.79
C THR A 351 -21.32 0.21 -34.54
N PRO A 352 -19.99 -0.03 -34.49
CA PRO A 352 -19.35 -0.63 -33.33
C PRO A 352 -19.42 0.30 -32.11
N SER A 353 -19.66 -0.28 -30.93
CA SER A 353 -19.62 0.45 -29.66
C SER A 353 -18.21 0.95 -29.33
N HIS A 354 -17.20 0.15 -29.67
CA HIS A 354 -15.79 0.50 -29.57
C HIS A 354 -15.05 0.03 -30.81
N GLN A 355 -14.22 0.89 -31.39
CA GLN A 355 -13.33 0.53 -32.49
C GLN A 355 -11.93 1.02 -32.14
N MET A 356 -10.92 0.16 -32.34
CA MET A 356 -9.55 0.46 -31.97
C MET A 356 -8.57 -0.11 -32.98
N ASN A 357 -7.66 0.74 -33.48
CA ASN A 357 -6.55 0.34 -34.32
C ASN A 357 -5.35 0.00 -33.43
N LEU A 358 -4.76 -1.17 -33.65
CA LEU A 358 -3.68 -1.68 -32.80
C LEU A 358 -2.28 -1.34 -33.31
N ARG A 359 -2.13 -0.60 -34.42
CA ARG A 359 -0.80 -0.26 -34.96
C ARG A 359 0.05 0.49 -33.92
N GLY A 360 1.22 -0.05 -33.59
CA GLY A 360 2.13 0.53 -32.61
C GLY A 360 1.64 0.44 -31.16
N CYS A 361 0.68 -0.44 -30.85
CA CYS A 361 0.26 -0.68 -29.48
C CYS A 361 1.25 -1.57 -28.71
N GLU A 362 1.32 -1.40 -27.40
CA GLU A 362 2.04 -2.34 -26.53
C GLU A 362 1.08 -3.45 -26.07
N VAL A 363 1.46 -4.71 -26.26
CA VAL A 363 0.63 -5.89 -25.96
C VAL A 363 1.28 -6.69 -24.84
N THR A 364 0.68 -6.69 -23.65
CA THR A 364 1.20 -7.39 -22.47
C THR A 364 0.28 -8.55 -22.06
N PRO A 365 0.80 -9.77 -21.87
CA PRO A 365 0.02 -10.89 -21.33
C PRO A 365 -0.21 -10.76 -19.82
N ASP A 366 -1.40 -11.13 -19.36
CA ASP A 366 -1.73 -11.31 -17.93
C ASP A 366 -2.48 -12.65 -17.78
N VAL A 367 -1.71 -13.73 -17.77
CA VAL A 367 -2.23 -15.11 -17.77
C VAL A 367 -1.96 -15.79 -16.42
N ASN A 368 -2.99 -16.42 -15.87
CA ASN A 368 -2.87 -17.40 -14.80
C ASN A 368 -3.71 -18.62 -15.17
N ILE A 369 -3.05 -19.70 -15.59
CA ILE A 369 -3.68 -20.95 -16.03
C ILE A 369 -4.48 -21.59 -14.89
N SER A 370 -3.88 -21.71 -13.70
CA SER A 370 -4.54 -22.30 -12.53
C SER A 370 -5.82 -21.55 -12.10
N GLY A 371 -5.85 -20.23 -12.33
CA GLY A 371 -6.99 -19.36 -12.04
C GLY A 371 -7.94 -19.12 -13.22
N GLN A 372 -7.75 -19.80 -14.36
CA GLN A 372 -8.47 -19.56 -15.62
C GLN A 372 -8.58 -18.07 -15.99
N LYS A 373 -7.47 -17.36 -15.81
CA LYS A 373 -7.36 -15.93 -16.11
C LYS A 373 -6.54 -15.78 -17.39
N PHE A 374 -7.18 -15.35 -18.46
CA PHE A 374 -6.55 -15.13 -19.76
C PHE A 374 -6.78 -13.68 -20.20
N ASN A 375 -5.96 -12.76 -19.68
CA ASN A 375 -6.08 -11.34 -19.99
C ASN A 375 -5.00 -10.89 -20.97
N ILE A 376 -5.37 -9.96 -21.85
CA ILE A 376 -4.48 -9.25 -22.77
C ILE A 376 -4.63 -7.76 -22.47
N LYS A 377 -3.54 -7.11 -22.06
CA LYS A 377 -3.49 -5.67 -21.84
C LYS A 377 -2.94 -4.98 -23.08
N LEU A 378 -3.69 -4.00 -23.58
CA LEU A 378 -3.38 -3.22 -24.77
C LEU A 378 -3.18 -1.75 -24.37
N LEU A 379 -2.03 -1.18 -24.70
CA LEU A 379 -1.75 0.25 -24.59
C LEU A 379 -1.69 0.85 -25.99
N ILE A 380 -2.75 1.55 -26.38
CA ILE A 380 -2.92 2.06 -27.74
C ILE A 380 -2.56 3.56 -27.78
N PRO A 381 -1.60 3.99 -28.62
CA PRO A 381 -1.26 5.40 -28.75
C PRO A 381 -2.41 6.19 -29.40
N VAL A 382 -2.81 7.29 -28.76
CA VAL A 382 -3.82 8.24 -29.25
C VAL A 382 -3.28 9.68 -29.14
N ALA A 383 -3.90 10.65 -29.84
CA ALA A 383 -3.40 12.03 -29.89
C ALA A 383 -3.23 12.70 -28.50
N ASP A 384 -4.05 12.32 -27.52
CA ASP A 384 -4.04 12.84 -26.14
C ASP A 384 -3.37 11.90 -25.10
N GLY A 385 -2.51 10.96 -25.54
CA GLY A 385 -1.73 10.07 -24.67
C GLY A 385 -1.87 8.58 -25.00
N MET A 386 -1.85 7.71 -23.98
CA MET A 386 -2.03 6.27 -24.15
C MET A 386 -3.42 5.84 -23.67
N ASN A 387 -4.15 5.08 -24.49
CA ASN A 387 -5.44 4.52 -24.14
C ASN A 387 -5.29 3.04 -23.76
N GLU A 388 -5.54 2.73 -22.48
CA GLU A 388 -5.43 1.39 -21.92
C GLU A 388 -6.74 0.60 -22.08
N ILE A 389 -6.67 -0.62 -22.62
CA ILE A 389 -7.79 -1.53 -22.81
C ILE A 389 -7.38 -2.94 -22.41
N TRP A 390 -8.25 -3.64 -21.70
CA TRP A 390 -8.03 -5.01 -21.24
C TRP A 390 -9.05 -5.93 -21.90
N LEU A 391 -8.57 -6.95 -22.59
CA LEU A 391 -9.38 -8.03 -23.14
C LEU A 391 -9.24 -9.25 -22.22
N ARG A 392 -10.34 -9.94 -21.95
CA ARG A 392 -10.36 -11.19 -21.19
C ARG A 392 -11.04 -12.28 -22.01
N CYS A 393 -10.28 -13.31 -22.32
CA CYS A 393 -10.71 -14.52 -23.00
C CYS A 393 -11.17 -15.56 -21.98
N ASP A 394 -12.04 -16.48 -22.41
CA ASP A 394 -12.60 -17.53 -21.57
C ASP A 394 -11.83 -18.86 -21.69
N THR A 395 -11.15 -19.11 -22.83
CA THR A 395 -10.39 -20.35 -23.06
C THR A 395 -8.96 -20.10 -23.51
N GLU A 396 -8.07 -21.07 -23.27
CA GLU A 396 -6.67 -21.05 -23.74
C GLU A 396 -6.57 -20.92 -25.26
N LYS A 397 -7.43 -21.66 -25.99
CA LYS A 397 -7.48 -21.60 -27.44
C LYS A 397 -7.89 -20.20 -27.92
N GLN A 398 -8.96 -19.64 -27.35
CA GLN A 398 -9.39 -18.29 -27.68
C GLN A 398 -8.28 -17.28 -27.38
N TYR A 399 -7.67 -17.35 -26.19
CA TYR A 399 -6.56 -16.48 -25.81
C TYR A 399 -5.39 -16.55 -26.79
N ALA A 400 -4.98 -17.75 -27.21
CA ALA A 400 -3.86 -17.91 -28.14
C ALA A 400 -4.10 -17.21 -29.49
N HIS A 401 -5.30 -17.35 -30.06
CA HIS A 401 -5.66 -16.69 -31.32
C HIS A 401 -5.71 -15.16 -31.18
N TRP A 402 -6.38 -14.66 -30.13
CA TRP A 402 -6.51 -13.23 -29.88
C TRP A 402 -5.17 -12.57 -29.53
N MET A 403 -4.32 -13.25 -28.77
CA MET A 403 -2.99 -12.75 -28.38
C MET A 403 -2.04 -12.69 -29.59
N ALA A 404 -2.01 -13.75 -30.41
CA ALA A 404 -1.23 -13.77 -31.65
C ALA A 404 -1.67 -12.64 -32.60
N ALA A 405 -2.98 -12.46 -32.77
CA ALA A 405 -3.53 -11.40 -33.61
C ALA A 405 -3.13 -10.00 -33.11
N CYS A 406 -3.23 -9.75 -31.79
CA CYS A 406 -2.82 -8.47 -31.21
C CYS A 406 -1.32 -8.21 -31.36
N ARG A 407 -0.46 -9.22 -31.16
CA ARG A 407 1.01 -9.12 -31.31
C ARG A 407 1.43 -8.85 -32.75
N LEU A 408 0.72 -9.40 -33.74
CA LEU A 408 1.00 -9.10 -35.14
C LEU A 408 0.50 -7.70 -35.51
N ALA A 409 -0.71 -7.33 -35.08
CA ALA A 409 -1.27 -6.02 -35.39
C ALA A 409 -0.50 -4.86 -34.75
N SER A 410 0.14 -5.05 -33.59
CA SER A 410 1.05 -4.05 -33.02
C SER A 410 2.24 -3.76 -33.93
N LYS A 411 2.76 -4.78 -34.62
CA LYS A 411 3.82 -4.68 -35.63
C LYS A 411 3.28 -4.26 -37.02
N GLY A 412 1.99 -3.99 -37.14
CA GLY A 412 1.33 -3.63 -38.40
C GLY A 412 1.10 -4.78 -39.37
N LYS A 413 1.25 -6.04 -38.91
CA LYS A 413 0.98 -7.25 -39.69
C LYS A 413 -0.46 -7.74 -39.44
N THR A 414 -1.08 -8.36 -40.44
CA THR A 414 -2.44 -8.92 -40.34
C THR A 414 -2.39 -10.41 -40.03
N MET A 415 -3.54 -11.01 -39.70
CA MET A 415 -3.66 -12.46 -39.50
C MET A 415 -3.47 -13.28 -40.79
N ALA A 416 -3.36 -12.62 -41.95
CA ALA A 416 -3.01 -13.27 -43.21
C ALA A 416 -1.49 -13.50 -43.37
N ASP A 417 -0.67 -12.95 -42.45
CA ASP A 417 0.77 -13.20 -42.42
C ASP A 417 1.04 -14.68 -42.06
N SER A 418 2.01 -15.30 -42.75
CA SER A 418 2.36 -16.72 -42.56
C SER A 418 2.77 -17.04 -41.12
N SER A 419 3.28 -16.05 -40.37
CA SER A 419 3.69 -16.21 -38.97
C SER A 419 2.51 -16.32 -37.98
N TYR A 420 1.28 -15.97 -38.37
CA TYR A 420 0.13 -16.00 -37.45
C TYR A 420 -0.14 -17.38 -36.87
N ASN A 421 -0.21 -18.41 -37.73
CA ASN A 421 -0.47 -19.78 -37.28
C ASN A 421 0.68 -20.31 -36.42
N LEU A 422 1.92 -19.96 -36.75
CA LEU A 422 3.10 -20.33 -35.97
C LEU A 422 3.07 -19.69 -34.57
N GLU A 423 2.74 -18.40 -34.48
CA GLU A 423 2.61 -17.69 -33.21
C GLU A 423 1.49 -18.29 -32.34
N VAL A 424 0.34 -18.65 -32.93
CA VAL A 424 -0.74 -19.36 -32.21
C VAL A 424 -0.25 -20.70 -31.66
N GLN A 425 0.46 -21.49 -32.45
CA GLN A 425 1.02 -22.77 -31.99
C GLN A 425 2.09 -22.59 -30.91
N ASN A 426 2.93 -21.57 -31.01
CA ASN A 426 3.92 -21.23 -30.00
C ASN A 426 3.26 -20.87 -28.66
N ILE A 427 2.21 -20.03 -28.70
CA ILE A 427 1.44 -19.65 -27.50
C ILE A 427 0.74 -20.86 -26.90
N LEU A 428 0.10 -21.70 -27.72
CA LEU A 428 -0.55 -22.93 -27.23
C LEU A 428 0.45 -23.92 -26.63
N SER A 429 1.63 -24.06 -27.23
CA SER A 429 2.69 -24.94 -26.74
C SER A 429 3.25 -24.43 -25.42
N PHE A 430 3.45 -23.12 -25.30
CA PHE A 430 3.84 -22.47 -24.05
C PHE A 430 2.81 -22.70 -22.93
N LEU A 431 1.51 -22.53 -23.22
CA LEU A 431 0.43 -22.80 -22.26
C LEU A 431 0.38 -24.28 -21.84
N LYS A 432 0.63 -25.21 -22.77
CA LYS A 432 0.72 -26.65 -22.46
C LYS A 432 1.95 -27.03 -21.64
N MET A 433 3.11 -26.40 -21.90
CA MET A 433 4.32 -26.60 -21.08
C MET A 433 4.11 -26.15 -19.63
N GLN A 434 3.29 -25.12 -19.42
CA GLN A 434 2.88 -24.70 -18.08
C GLN A 434 1.87 -25.67 -17.41
N HIS A 435 1.16 -26.51 -18.17
CA HIS A 435 0.36 -27.63 -17.64
C HIS A 435 1.20 -28.88 -17.31
N MET A 436 2.32 -29.09 -18.01
CA MET A 436 3.19 -30.27 -17.88
C MET A 436 4.36 -30.08 -16.91
N ASN A 437 4.16 -29.32 -15.84
CA ASN A 437 5.15 -29.22 -14.77
C ASN A 437 4.58 -29.30 -13.34
N PRO A 438 3.93 -30.42 -12.94
CA PRO A 438 3.82 -30.79 -11.54
C PRO A 438 5.01 -31.62 -11.02
N ASP A 439 5.78 -32.29 -11.90
CA ASP A 439 6.69 -33.39 -11.51
C ASP A 439 8.05 -33.40 -12.26
N LEU A 440 8.73 -32.26 -12.39
CA LEU A 440 10.18 -32.32 -12.54
C LEU A 440 10.79 -32.52 -11.15
N PRO A 441 11.66 -33.53 -10.95
CA PRO A 441 12.53 -33.55 -9.79
C PRO A 441 13.30 -32.23 -9.82
N ILE A 442 13.16 -31.44 -8.75
CA ILE A 442 14.03 -30.29 -8.54
C ILE A 442 15.44 -30.87 -8.48
N GLU A 443 16.20 -30.79 -9.58
CA GLU A 443 17.63 -30.99 -9.51
C GLU A 443 18.14 -30.04 -8.41
N PRO A 444 18.96 -30.52 -7.46
CA PRO A 444 19.47 -29.68 -6.41
C PRO A 444 20.44 -28.68 -7.03
N VAL A 445 19.90 -27.54 -7.50
CA VAL A 445 20.67 -26.32 -7.66
C VAL A 445 21.37 -26.10 -6.33
N ALA A 446 22.71 -26.06 -6.36
CA ALA A 446 23.57 -26.02 -5.19
C ALA A 446 22.95 -25.16 -4.08
N THR A 447 22.62 -25.81 -2.97
CA THR A 447 21.89 -25.23 -1.84
C THR A 447 22.85 -24.40 -0.99
N ASP A 448 23.15 -23.18 -1.45
CA ASP A 448 23.94 -22.24 -0.66
C ASP A 448 23.02 -21.59 0.41
N ILE A 449 22.70 -22.36 1.44
CA ILE A 449 21.90 -21.90 2.59
C ILE A 449 22.82 -21.05 3.45
N ASN A 450 22.60 -19.73 3.44
CA ASN A 450 23.21 -18.84 4.42
C ASN A 450 22.32 -18.72 5.68
N PRO A 451 22.64 -19.42 6.79
CA PRO A 451 21.85 -19.36 8.01
C PRO A 451 21.87 -17.97 8.68
N GLU A 452 22.88 -17.13 8.41
CA GLU A 452 23.01 -15.78 9.00
C GLU A 452 21.83 -14.86 8.65
N CYS A 453 21.11 -15.15 7.57
CA CYS A 453 19.96 -14.39 7.11
C CYS A 453 18.59 -15.00 7.49
N LEU A 454 18.58 -16.19 8.12
CA LEU A 454 17.38 -17.00 8.35
C LEU A 454 17.01 -17.16 9.82
N VAL A 455 17.97 -17.00 10.73
CA VAL A 455 17.75 -17.13 12.17
C VAL A 455 18.26 -15.89 12.91
N SER A 456 17.70 -15.64 14.10
CA SER A 456 18.12 -14.49 14.90
C SER A 456 19.56 -14.62 15.43
N PRO A 457 20.22 -13.50 15.80
CA PRO A 457 21.61 -13.50 16.28
C PRO A 457 21.88 -14.41 17.48
N ARG A 458 20.90 -14.61 18.37
CA ARG A 458 21.01 -15.54 19.51
C ARG A 458 21.20 -16.98 19.06
N TYR A 459 20.42 -17.43 18.08
CA TYR A 459 20.49 -18.80 17.56
C TYR A 459 21.72 -19.02 16.67
N LEU A 460 22.22 -17.97 15.99
CA LEU A 460 23.49 -17.99 15.27
C LEU A 460 24.66 -18.33 16.19
N LYS A 461 24.74 -17.69 17.36
CA LYS A 461 25.81 -17.93 18.34
C LYS A 461 25.75 -19.32 18.95
N LYS A 462 24.54 -19.88 19.16
CA LYS A 462 24.33 -21.17 19.85
C LYS A 462 24.66 -22.39 18.99
N TYR A 463 24.50 -22.33 17.66
CA TYR A 463 24.48 -23.54 16.80
C TYR A 463 25.39 -23.51 15.54
N LYS A 464 26.57 -22.87 15.62
CA LYS A 464 27.49 -22.64 14.48
C LYS A 464 27.68 -23.78 13.46
N ASN A 465 27.65 -25.05 13.87
CA ASN A 465 27.96 -26.20 12.99
C ASN A 465 26.78 -27.14 12.66
N LYS A 466 25.55 -26.90 13.17
CA LYS A 466 24.39 -27.80 12.94
C LYS A 466 23.11 -27.10 12.47
N GLN A 467 23.14 -25.78 12.25
CA GLN A 467 21.97 -25.00 11.85
C GLN A 467 21.42 -25.44 10.49
N VAL A 468 22.28 -25.54 9.48
CA VAL A 468 21.87 -25.87 8.11
C VAL A 468 21.17 -27.22 8.03
N THR A 469 21.68 -28.23 8.74
CA THR A 469 21.07 -29.57 8.79
C THR A 469 19.66 -29.53 9.37
N ARG A 470 19.45 -28.81 10.49
CA ARG A 470 18.13 -28.71 11.13
C ARG A 470 17.13 -27.90 10.31
N ILE A 471 17.60 -26.87 9.60
CA ILE A 471 16.77 -26.10 8.66
C ILE A 471 16.32 -27.01 7.50
N LEU A 472 17.23 -27.84 6.96
CA LEU A 472 16.91 -28.79 5.89
C LEU A 472 15.94 -29.89 6.34
N GLU A 473 16.07 -30.40 7.57
CA GLU A 473 15.12 -31.35 8.16
C GLU A 473 13.71 -30.72 8.26
N ALA A 474 13.61 -29.49 8.77
CA ALA A 474 12.35 -28.77 8.83
C ALA A 474 11.81 -28.41 7.43
N HIS A 475 12.69 -28.17 6.45
CA HIS A 475 12.34 -27.83 5.07
C HIS A 475 11.55 -28.94 4.37
N GLN A 476 11.82 -30.21 4.69
CA GLN A 476 11.10 -31.35 4.12
C GLN A 476 9.57 -31.25 4.36
N ASN A 477 9.16 -30.67 5.49
CA ASN A 477 7.75 -30.51 5.84
C ASN A 477 7.04 -29.38 5.07
N VAL A 478 7.79 -28.49 4.42
CA VAL A 478 7.24 -27.30 3.73
C VAL A 478 7.56 -27.26 2.24
N ALA A 479 8.36 -28.19 1.73
CA ALA A 479 8.88 -28.18 0.35
C ALA A 479 7.82 -28.19 -0.75
N GLN A 480 6.60 -28.67 -0.46
CA GLN A 480 5.49 -28.78 -1.41
C GLN A 480 4.54 -27.58 -1.40
N MET A 481 4.77 -26.59 -0.53
CA MET A 481 3.87 -25.45 -0.39
C MET A 481 4.05 -24.46 -1.54
N SER A 482 2.97 -23.79 -1.95
CA SER A 482 3.10 -22.65 -2.86
C SER A 482 3.71 -21.42 -2.17
N LEU A 483 4.22 -20.45 -2.94
CA LEU A 483 4.84 -19.23 -2.39
C LEU A 483 3.92 -18.47 -1.42
N ILE A 484 2.63 -18.34 -1.76
CA ILE A 484 1.66 -17.61 -0.92
C ILE A 484 1.24 -18.47 0.27
N GLU A 485 1.08 -19.77 0.09
CA GLU A 485 0.77 -20.70 1.18
C GLU A 485 1.88 -20.74 2.24
N ALA A 486 3.14 -20.79 1.83
CA ALA A 486 4.28 -20.75 2.74
C ALA A 486 4.29 -19.45 3.58
N LYS A 487 3.99 -18.30 2.96
CA LYS A 487 3.83 -17.01 3.67
C LYS A 487 2.67 -17.04 4.66
N MET A 488 1.53 -17.61 4.28
CA MET A 488 0.38 -17.77 5.16
C MET A 488 0.69 -18.67 6.35
N ARG A 489 1.39 -19.79 6.14
CA ARG A 489 1.85 -20.69 7.20
C ARG A 489 2.83 -20.01 8.15
N PHE A 490 3.73 -19.18 7.62
CA PHE A 490 4.62 -18.36 8.45
C PHE A 490 3.82 -17.40 9.35
N ILE A 491 2.84 -16.70 8.79
CA ILE A 491 1.96 -15.80 9.55
C ILE A 491 1.17 -16.56 10.60
N GLN A 492 0.62 -17.75 10.27
CA GLN A 492 -0.12 -18.59 11.22
C GLN A 492 0.76 -19.07 12.38
N ALA A 493 2.00 -19.49 12.11
CA ALA A 493 2.95 -19.87 13.15
C ALA A 493 3.35 -18.66 14.02
N TRP A 494 3.49 -17.48 13.43
CA TRP A 494 3.70 -16.23 14.19
C TRP A 494 2.49 -15.88 15.08
N GLN A 495 1.27 -16.11 14.59
CA GLN A 495 0.03 -15.89 15.36
C GLN A 495 -0.15 -16.85 16.53
N SER A 496 0.47 -18.04 16.50
CA SER A 496 0.40 -19.02 17.59
C SER A 496 1.39 -18.74 18.72
N LEU A 497 2.31 -17.78 18.57
CA LEU A 497 3.27 -17.43 19.61
C LEU A 497 2.55 -16.83 20.83
N PRO A 498 2.98 -17.13 22.08
CA PRO A 498 2.29 -16.69 23.29
C PRO A 498 2.13 -15.16 23.43
N GLU A 499 3.14 -14.40 23.00
CA GLU A 499 3.16 -12.94 23.07
C GLU A 499 2.57 -12.26 21.83
N PHE A 500 2.03 -13.04 20.89
CA PHE A 500 1.48 -12.50 19.65
C PHE A 500 0.36 -11.48 19.93
N GLY A 501 0.48 -10.32 19.29
CA GLY A 501 -0.55 -9.29 19.29
C GLY A 501 -0.70 -8.53 20.62
N ILE A 502 0.26 -8.65 21.54
CA ILE A 502 0.29 -7.83 22.76
C ILE A 502 1.08 -6.55 22.49
N THR A 503 0.41 -5.41 22.62
CA THR A 503 1.04 -4.08 22.55
C THR A 503 1.26 -3.56 23.96
N HIS A 504 2.52 -3.40 24.38
CA HIS A 504 2.88 -3.03 25.74
C HIS A 504 3.00 -1.51 25.93
N PHE A 505 2.47 -0.98 27.03
CA PHE A 505 2.71 0.40 27.43
C PHE A 505 3.10 0.48 28.90
N LEU A 506 4.09 1.33 29.22
CA LEU A 506 4.47 1.61 30.59
C LEU A 506 3.37 2.43 31.29
N ALA A 507 2.83 1.88 32.37
CA ALA A 507 1.69 2.45 33.08
C ALA A 507 1.83 2.33 34.60
N LYS A 508 1.24 3.31 35.29
CA LYS A 508 1.08 3.32 36.74
C LYS A 508 -0.39 3.09 37.09
N PHE A 509 -0.67 1.95 37.70
CA PHE A 509 -2.02 1.58 38.11
C PHE A 509 -2.39 2.23 39.45
N GLN A 510 -3.69 2.48 39.65
CA GLN A 510 -4.18 3.02 40.91
C GLN A 510 -3.83 2.08 42.09
N GLY A 511 -3.18 2.63 43.12
CA GLY A 511 -2.67 1.87 44.27
C GLY A 511 -1.31 1.19 44.06
N GLY A 512 -0.77 1.21 42.84
CA GLY A 512 0.57 0.70 42.52
C GLY A 512 1.67 1.66 42.98
N LYS A 513 2.69 1.11 43.66
CA LYS A 513 3.89 1.88 44.07
C LYS A 513 4.97 1.91 43.00
N ARG A 514 4.95 0.98 42.04
CA ARG A 514 5.93 0.83 40.96
C ARG A 514 5.25 1.01 39.61
N GLU A 515 6.07 1.30 38.60
CA GLU A 515 5.65 1.25 37.20
C GLU A 515 5.52 -0.20 36.77
N GLU A 516 4.49 -0.47 35.97
CA GLU A 516 4.11 -1.79 35.47
C GLU A 516 3.74 -1.65 33.98
N LEU A 517 3.34 -2.74 33.34
CA LEU A 517 2.94 -2.73 31.93
C LEU A 517 1.43 -2.93 31.77
N ILE A 518 0.83 -2.19 30.84
CA ILE A 518 -0.50 -2.48 30.30
C ILE A 518 -0.33 -3.02 28.88
N GLY A 519 -0.61 -4.31 28.71
CA GLY A 519 -0.69 -5.00 27.43
C GLY A 519 -2.10 -4.86 26.84
N ILE A 520 -2.18 -4.38 25.59
CA ILE A 520 -3.44 -4.31 24.84
C ILE A 520 -3.38 -5.33 23.72
N THR A 521 -4.38 -6.21 23.67
CA THR A 521 -4.58 -7.16 22.57
C THR A 521 -5.92 -6.92 21.89
N TYR A 522 -6.23 -7.69 20.85
CA TYR A 522 -7.50 -7.57 20.13
C TYR A 522 -8.76 -7.83 20.96
N ASN A 523 -8.66 -8.55 22.09
CA ASN A 523 -9.83 -8.96 22.88
C ASN A 523 -9.70 -8.73 24.40
N ARG A 524 -8.55 -8.24 24.89
CA ARG A 524 -8.31 -8.07 26.33
C ARG A 524 -7.27 -6.99 26.63
N LEU A 525 -7.35 -6.47 27.84
CA LEU A 525 -6.32 -5.68 28.52
C LEU A 525 -5.62 -6.57 29.55
N ILE A 526 -4.31 -6.48 29.66
CA ILE A 526 -3.48 -7.31 30.53
C ILE A 526 -2.57 -6.41 31.36
N ARG A 527 -2.68 -6.46 32.68
CA ARG A 527 -1.70 -5.86 33.59
C ARG A 527 -0.56 -6.85 33.75
N MET A 528 0.67 -6.41 33.47
CA MET A 528 1.85 -7.26 33.44
C MET A 528 2.96 -6.67 34.31
N ASP A 529 3.78 -7.53 34.89
CA ASP A 529 4.97 -7.11 35.62
C ASP A 529 6.02 -6.54 34.66
N ALA A 530 6.60 -5.37 34.97
CA ALA A 530 7.56 -4.72 34.08
C ALA A 530 8.92 -5.42 34.01
N SER A 531 9.26 -6.27 34.99
CA SER A 531 10.55 -6.96 35.06
C SER A 531 10.49 -8.37 34.49
N THR A 532 9.40 -9.12 34.73
CA THR A 532 9.27 -10.49 34.25
C THR A 532 8.43 -10.61 32.97
N GLY A 533 7.57 -9.63 32.68
CA GLY A 533 6.59 -9.73 31.60
C GLY A 533 5.38 -10.61 31.94
N ASP A 534 5.30 -11.16 33.16
CA ASP A 534 4.22 -12.06 33.53
C ASP A 534 2.87 -11.34 33.67
N ALA A 535 1.80 -11.98 33.23
CA ALA A 535 0.45 -11.46 33.38
C ALA A 535 -0.02 -11.53 34.84
N ILE A 536 -0.27 -10.36 35.45
CA ILE A 536 -0.78 -10.20 36.82
C ILE A 536 -2.30 -10.30 36.84
N LYS A 537 -2.98 -9.56 35.96
CA LYS A 537 -4.45 -9.55 35.85
C LYS A 537 -4.89 -9.27 34.41
N THR A 538 -6.00 -9.89 34.00
CA THR A 538 -6.54 -9.76 32.63
C THR A 538 -8.01 -9.33 32.68
N TRP A 539 -8.39 -8.39 31.81
CA TRP A 539 -9.76 -7.94 31.60
C TRP A 539 -10.17 -8.14 30.15
N ARG A 540 -11.37 -8.69 29.91
CA ARG A 540 -11.86 -8.97 28.55
C ARG A 540 -12.68 -7.81 28.00
N PHE A 541 -12.49 -7.48 26.73
CA PHE A 541 -13.29 -6.46 26.03
C PHE A 541 -14.78 -6.84 25.95
N SER A 542 -15.12 -8.13 25.96
CA SER A 542 -16.53 -8.58 26.01
C SER A 542 -17.30 -8.04 27.21
N ASN A 543 -16.60 -7.77 28.32
CA ASN A 543 -17.20 -7.31 29.56
C ASN A 543 -17.07 -5.79 29.73
N MET A 544 -16.42 -5.11 28.78
CA MET A 544 -16.18 -3.67 28.82
C MET A 544 -17.48 -2.93 28.48
N LYS A 545 -17.90 -2.02 29.35
CA LYS A 545 -19.09 -1.17 29.14
C LYS A 545 -18.71 0.14 28.44
N GLN A 546 -17.70 0.82 28.97
CA GLN A 546 -17.20 2.09 28.47
C GLN A 546 -15.77 2.34 28.97
N TRP A 547 -15.08 3.28 28.35
CA TRP A 547 -13.83 3.83 28.88
C TRP A 547 -13.87 5.35 28.80
N ASN A 548 -13.25 6.00 29.79
CA ASN A 548 -13.12 7.44 29.86
C ASN A 548 -11.63 7.81 29.98
N VAL A 549 -11.26 8.93 29.37
CA VAL A 549 -9.90 9.48 29.47
C VAL A 549 -9.98 10.85 30.09
N ASN A 550 -9.44 10.99 31.30
CA ASN A 550 -9.27 12.30 31.90
C ASN A 550 -7.97 12.91 31.39
N TRP A 551 -8.08 13.89 30.48
CA TRP A 551 -6.95 14.55 29.83
C TRP A 551 -6.12 15.43 30.77
N GLU A 552 -6.70 15.93 31.86
CA GLU A 552 -6.02 16.81 32.82
C GLU A 552 -5.00 16.03 33.65
N ILE A 553 -5.40 14.87 34.15
CA ILE A 553 -4.53 13.97 34.94
C ILE A 553 -3.93 12.83 34.11
N LYS A 554 -4.21 12.79 32.81
CA LYS A 554 -3.77 11.74 31.86
C LYS A 554 -4.07 10.32 32.36
N MET A 555 -5.31 10.11 32.81
CA MET A 555 -5.74 8.84 33.39
C MET A 555 -6.80 8.19 32.50
N VAL A 556 -6.57 6.93 32.13
CA VAL A 556 -7.56 6.09 31.46
C VAL A 556 -8.30 5.29 32.53
N THR A 557 -9.63 5.33 32.49
CA THR A 557 -10.50 4.53 33.35
C THR A 557 -11.42 3.68 32.50
N VAL A 558 -11.41 2.38 32.70
CA VAL A 558 -12.21 1.40 31.96
C VAL A 558 -13.19 0.74 32.91
N GLU A 559 -14.47 0.77 32.56
CA GLU A 559 -15.56 0.18 33.34
C GLU A 559 -15.99 -1.16 32.74
N PHE A 560 -16.16 -2.15 33.62
CA PHE A 560 -16.54 -3.51 33.27
C PHE A 560 -17.88 -3.90 33.92
N ALA A 561 -18.52 -4.94 33.40
CA ALA A 561 -19.85 -5.34 33.86
C ALA A 561 -19.87 -5.86 35.31
N ASP A 562 -18.98 -6.79 35.62
CA ASP A 562 -18.96 -7.56 36.88
C ASP A 562 -17.61 -7.43 37.61
N GLU A 563 -16.80 -6.44 37.24
CA GLU A 563 -15.46 -6.22 37.79
C GLU A 563 -15.25 -4.76 38.21
N PRO A 564 -14.38 -4.49 39.21
CA PRO A 564 -14.00 -3.12 39.55
C PRO A 564 -13.36 -2.42 38.36
N SER A 565 -13.60 -1.11 38.27
CA SER A 565 -13.03 -0.27 37.22
C SER A 565 -11.51 -0.32 37.23
N LEU A 566 -10.93 -0.40 36.04
CA LEU A 566 -9.49 -0.35 35.84
C LEU A 566 -9.06 1.10 35.59
N SER A 567 -8.21 1.66 36.45
CA SER A 567 -7.65 3.00 36.27
C SER A 567 -6.12 2.97 36.26
N PHE A 568 -5.53 3.61 35.24
CA PHE A 568 -4.08 3.71 35.08
C PHE A 568 -3.67 4.99 34.35
N ILE A 569 -2.42 5.42 34.58
CA ILE A 569 -1.78 6.58 33.95
C ILE A 569 -0.60 6.07 33.13
N CYS A 570 -0.50 6.46 31.85
CA CYS A 570 0.66 6.12 31.03
C CYS A 570 1.85 7.02 31.39
N ALA A 571 3.02 6.42 31.63
CA ALA A 571 4.20 7.16 32.08
C ALA A 571 4.89 7.91 30.94
N GLU A 572 5.08 7.24 29.79
CA GLU A 572 5.85 7.77 28.66
C GLU A 572 5.00 8.09 27.41
N VAL A 573 3.81 7.47 27.26
CA VAL A 573 2.90 7.71 26.12
C VAL A 573 1.84 8.76 26.46
N ASP A 574 1.44 9.54 25.46
CA ASP A 574 0.15 10.21 25.51
C ASP A 574 -0.99 9.16 25.59
N CYS A 575 -1.90 9.34 26.56
CA CYS A 575 -3.08 8.49 26.72
C CYS A 575 -3.95 8.42 25.46
N LYS A 576 -3.80 9.38 24.54
CA LYS A 576 -4.43 9.33 23.21
C LYS A 576 -4.11 8.07 22.43
N VAL A 577 -2.87 7.57 22.49
CA VAL A 577 -2.47 6.37 21.75
C VAL A 577 -3.20 5.16 22.31
N VAL A 578 -3.21 5.00 23.64
CA VAL A 578 -3.94 3.92 24.33
C VAL A 578 -5.44 4.00 24.07
N HIS A 579 -6.02 5.19 24.12
CA HIS A 579 -7.41 5.44 23.76
C HIS A 579 -7.73 4.97 22.34
N GLU A 580 -6.89 5.32 21.37
CA GLU A 580 -7.04 4.90 19.98
C GLU A 580 -6.89 3.37 19.83
N PHE A 581 -5.96 2.73 20.56
CA PHE A 581 -5.82 1.28 20.53
C PHE A 581 -7.07 0.55 21.03
N ILE A 582 -7.67 1.01 22.14
CA ILE A 582 -8.92 0.44 22.67
C ILE A 582 -10.04 0.65 21.66
N GLY A 583 -10.28 1.89 21.21
CA GLY A 583 -11.34 2.21 20.25
C GLY A 583 -11.16 1.49 18.91
N GLY A 584 -9.92 1.38 18.43
CA GLY A 584 -9.54 0.70 17.21
C GLY A 584 -9.79 -0.81 17.27
N TYR A 585 -9.39 -1.50 18.34
CA TYR A 585 -9.71 -2.92 18.47
C TYR A 585 -11.21 -3.20 18.59
N ILE A 586 -11.95 -2.32 19.28
CA ILE A 586 -13.42 -2.39 19.31
C ILE A 586 -14.01 -2.21 17.91
N PHE A 587 -13.55 -1.22 17.15
CA PHE A 587 -13.93 -1.03 15.75
C PHE A 587 -13.63 -2.26 14.89
N LEU A 588 -12.44 -2.85 15.02
CA LEU A 588 -12.07 -4.04 14.24
C LEU A 588 -12.93 -5.27 14.56
N SER A 589 -13.50 -5.33 15.77
CA SER A 589 -14.41 -6.41 16.18
C SER A 589 -15.82 -6.28 15.61
N THR A 590 -16.26 -5.08 15.19
CA THR A 590 -17.60 -4.87 14.62
C THR A 590 -17.70 -5.34 13.16
N ARG A 591 -16.58 -5.47 12.46
CA ARG A 591 -16.48 -5.90 11.05
C ARG A 591 -17.19 -7.22 10.75
N ALA A 592 -17.17 -8.18 11.67
CA ALA A 592 -17.82 -9.48 11.49
C ALA A 592 -19.35 -9.41 11.42
N LYS A 593 -19.95 -8.32 11.90
CA LYS A 593 -21.40 -8.08 11.89
C LYS A 593 -21.85 -7.16 10.77
N ASP A 594 -20.90 -6.51 10.09
CA ASP A 594 -21.22 -5.52 9.08
C ASP A 594 -21.46 -6.19 7.73
N GLN A 595 -22.63 -5.95 7.15
CA GLN A 595 -22.97 -6.41 5.79
C GLN A 595 -22.49 -5.44 4.72
N ASN A 596 -21.99 -4.26 5.11
CA ASN A 596 -21.40 -3.29 4.19
C ASN A 596 -19.96 -3.67 3.87
N GLU A 597 -19.63 -3.83 2.60
CA GLU A 597 -18.25 -4.01 2.13
C GLU A 597 -17.40 -2.73 2.27
N SER A 598 -18.02 -1.59 2.59
CA SER A 598 -17.35 -0.29 2.74
C SER A 598 -16.99 0.01 4.19
N LEU A 599 -15.76 0.49 4.41
CA LEU A 599 -15.25 0.91 5.71
C LEU A 599 -16.04 2.08 6.31
N ASP A 600 -16.64 1.89 7.50
CA ASP A 600 -17.32 2.95 8.25
C ASP A 600 -16.32 3.86 8.98
N GLU A 601 -15.79 4.85 8.26
CA GLU A 601 -14.85 5.83 8.83
C GLU A 601 -15.48 6.64 9.98
N GLU A 602 -16.78 6.92 9.93
CA GLU A 602 -17.45 7.73 10.96
C GLU A 602 -17.50 7.00 12.30
N MET A 603 -17.80 5.69 12.28
CA MET A 603 -17.75 4.86 13.47
C MET A 603 -16.33 4.79 14.04
N PHE A 604 -15.31 4.64 13.20
CA PHE A 604 -13.91 4.67 13.65
C PHE A 604 -13.59 5.99 14.37
N TYR A 605 -13.95 7.14 13.81
CA TYR A 605 -13.72 8.43 14.46
C TYR A 605 -14.52 8.60 15.75
N LYS A 606 -15.76 8.11 15.82
CA LYS A 606 -16.55 8.12 17.08
C LYS A 606 -15.85 7.34 18.19
N LEU A 607 -15.27 6.18 17.87
CA LEU A 607 -14.60 5.32 18.84
C LEU A 607 -13.20 5.81 19.23
N THR A 608 -12.53 6.61 18.38
CA THR A 608 -11.13 7.02 18.61
C THR A 608 -10.93 8.51 18.87
N SER A 609 -11.98 9.33 18.69
CA SER A 609 -11.95 10.78 18.89
C SER A 609 -13.29 11.41 19.30
N GLY A 610 -14.40 10.67 19.27
CA GLY A 610 -15.75 11.20 19.42
C GLY A 610 -16.17 11.61 20.84
N TRP A 611 -15.32 11.37 21.84
CA TRP A 611 -15.58 11.65 23.25
C TRP A 611 -14.53 12.59 23.85
N VAL A 612 -14.20 13.66 23.09
CA VAL A 612 -13.32 14.75 23.54
C VAL A 612 -14.14 15.96 23.95
#